data_AF-A0A5K4FAG3-F1
#
_entry.id   AF-A0A5K4FAG3-F1
#
_cell.length_a   1.000
_cell.length_b   1.000
_cell.length_c   1.000
_cell.angle_alpha   90.00
_cell.angle_beta   90.00
_cell.angle_gamma   90.00
#
_symmetry.space_group_name_H-M   'P 1'
#
loop_
_entity.id
_entity.type
_entity.pdbx_description
1 polymer ?
#
loop_
_entity_poly.entity_id
_entity_poly.type
_entity_poly.pdbx_seq_one_letter_code
_entity_poly.pdbx_strand_id
1 'polypeptide(L)'
;MNLILRRVLSINRYFLRLQHTKSVLNSESLGDVENYPGHIKTTFSQKCLLSLGSGIGCLINPRRADLLSTFGETSGELALRKIFNRKLNHPDGCRILRDRPTIRTNTVDLDSLRKLPKGTFGKAYTKFLDKYGYSPDERHYVRFVDDPDLSYVMLRYREIHDLVHT
;
A
#
# COMPACT_ATOMS: atom_id res chain seq x y z
N MET A 1 -14.20 -26.62 51.84
CA MET A 1 -14.28 -25.38 51.04
C MET A 1 -15.73 -25.19 50.57
N ASN A 2 -16.45 -24.25 51.17
CA ASN A 2 -17.91 -24.13 51.03
C ASN A 2 -18.35 -23.57 49.66
N LEU A 3 -19.56 -23.94 49.23
CA LEU A 3 -20.16 -23.61 47.93
C LEU A 3 -20.15 -22.10 47.62
N ILE A 4 -20.33 -21.27 48.66
CA ILE A 4 -20.29 -19.80 48.57
C ILE A 4 -18.92 -19.31 48.09
N LEU A 5 -17.84 -19.86 48.66
CA LEU A 5 -16.47 -19.46 48.31
C LEU A 5 -16.15 -19.78 46.83
N ARG A 6 -16.62 -20.93 46.33
CA ARG A 6 -16.49 -21.32 44.91
C ARG A 6 -17.21 -20.35 43.98
N ARG A 7 -18.43 -19.92 44.33
CA ARG A 7 -19.19 -18.93 43.53
C ARG A 7 -18.49 -17.58 43.50
N VAL A 8 -18.01 -17.08 44.63
CA VAL A 8 -17.29 -15.78 44.70
C VAL A 8 -16.01 -15.82 43.86
N LEU A 9 -15.21 -16.89 43.97
CA LEU A 9 -14.01 -17.07 43.14
C LEU A 9 -14.34 -17.17 41.65
N SER A 10 -15.44 -17.85 41.30
CA SER A 10 -15.92 -17.92 39.91
C SER A 10 -16.29 -16.53 39.39
N ILE A 11 -17.11 -15.77 40.11
CA ILE A 11 -17.52 -14.41 39.72
C ILE A 11 -16.31 -13.50 39.54
N ASN A 12 -15.34 -13.56 40.47
CA ASN A 12 -14.11 -12.79 40.37
C ASN A 12 -13.29 -13.17 39.13
N ARG A 13 -13.15 -14.47 38.82
CA ARG A 13 -12.49 -14.93 37.58
C ARG A 13 -13.21 -14.43 36.32
N TYR A 14 -14.54 -14.46 36.30
CA TYR A 14 -15.32 -13.92 35.17
C TYR A 14 -15.12 -12.41 35.01
N PHE A 15 -15.12 -11.66 36.12
CA PHE A 15 -14.87 -10.21 36.10
C PHE A 15 -13.46 -9.87 35.62
N LEU A 16 -12.43 -10.57 36.13
CA LEU A 16 -11.05 -10.44 35.67
C LEU A 16 -10.90 -10.80 34.19
N ARG A 17 -11.60 -11.84 33.72
CA ARG A 17 -11.62 -12.20 32.30
C ARG A 17 -12.25 -11.10 31.45
N LEU A 18 -13.36 -10.49 31.90
CA LEU A 18 -14.01 -9.38 31.21
C LEU A 18 -13.15 -8.11 31.19
N GLN A 19 -12.43 -7.82 32.28
CA GLN A 19 -11.46 -6.73 32.34
C GLN A 19 -10.33 -6.96 31.35
N HIS A 20 -9.80 -8.19 31.29
CA HIS A 20 -8.76 -8.59 30.34
C HIS A 20 -9.24 -8.56 28.89
N THR A 21 -10.46 -9.04 28.56
CA THR A 21 -11.00 -8.89 27.20
C THR A 21 -11.25 -7.44 26.85
N LYS A 22 -11.76 -6.61 27.78
CA LYS A 22 -11.88 -5.17 27.53
C LYS A 22 -10.54 -4.48 27.32
N SER A 23 -9.49 -4.85 28.08
CA SER A 23 -8.15 -4.28 27.87
C SER A 23 -7.55 -4.74 26.55
N VAL A 24 -7.75 -6.00 26.15
CA VAL A 24 -7.32 -6.51 24.84
C VAL A 24 -8.07 -5.80 23.72
N LEU A 25 -9.40 -5.69 23.79
CA LEU A 25 -10.20 -4.98 22.78
C LEU A 25 -9.88 -3.48 22.71
N ASN A 26 -9.60 -2.83 23.84
CA ASN A 26 -9.14 -1.44 23.84
C ASN A 26 -7.71 -1.31 23.31
N SER A 27 -6.82 -2.28 23.57
CA SER A 27 -5.48 -2.28 22.97
C SER A 27 -5.49 -2.61 21.47
N GLU A 28 -6.46 -3.41 21.01
CA GLU A 28 -6.68 -3.70 19.59
C GLU A 28 -7.35 -2.52 18.87
N SER A 29 -8.24 -1.76 19.53
CA SER A 29 -8.88 -0.58 18.92
C SER A 29 -8.03 0.69 19.00
N LEU A 30 -7.16 0.82 20.00
CA LEU A 30 -6.16 1.89 20.12
C LEU A 30 -4.82 1.51 19.48
N GLY A 31 -4.68 0.27 19.02
CA GLY A 31 -3.53 -0.23 18.29
C GLY A 31 -3.45 0.43 16.92
N ASP A 32 -2.71 1.53 16.87
CA ASP A 32 -2.26 2.21 15.66
C ASP A 32 -3.33 2.45 14.59
N VAL A 33 -4.03 3.58 14.68
CA VAL A 33 -4.80 4.13 13.55
C VAL A 33 -3.94 4.09 12.30
N GLU A 34 -4.34 3.28 11.31
CA GLU A 34 -3.69 3.22 10.00
C GLU A 34 -3.82 4.59 9.32
N ASN A 35 -2.72 5.11 8.77
CA ASN A 35 -2.76 6.42 8.10
C ASN A 35 -3.57 6.37 6.79
N TYR A 36 -3.70 5.19 6.19
CA TYR A 36 -4.54 4.85 5.05
C TYR A 36 -4.72 3.33 4.98
N PRO A 37 -5.74 2.79 4.27
CA PRO A 37 -6.03 1.36 4.26
C PRO A 37 -4.82 0.50 3.87
N GLY A 38 -4.43 -0.42 4.75
CA GLY A 38 -3.30 -1.34 4.53
C GLY A 38 -1.93 -0.75 4.83
N HIS A 39 -1.86 0.44 5.44
CA HIS A 39 -0.61 1.01 5.96
C HIS A 39 -0.08 0.16 7.11
N ILE A 40 1.22 -0.15 7.05
CA ILE A 40 1.95 -0.87 8.08
C ILE A 40 2.98 0.11 8.67
N LYS A 41 2.73 0.52 9.92
CA LYS A 41 3.70 1.32 10.67
C LYS A 41 4.94 0.52 10.97
N THR A 42 6.09 1.15 10.76
CA THR A 42 7.40 0.55 11.00
C THR A 42 8.25 1.47 11.84
N THR A 43 8.98 0.92 12.81
CA THR A 43 10.07 1.65 13.47
C THR A 43 11.21 1.92 12.48
N PHE A 44 12.10 2.86 12.81
CA PHE A 44 13.28 3.14 12.00
C PHE A 44 14.12 1.87 11.73
N SER A 45 14.35 1.06 12.75
CA SER A 45 15.11 -0.20 12.61
C SER A 45 14.39 -1.21 11.71
N GLN A 46 13.07 -1.35 11.85
CA GLN A 46 12.27 -2.21 10.97
C GLN A 46 12.32 -1.73 9.52
N LYS A 47 12.20 -0.41 9.29
CA LYS A 47 12.28 0.19 7.94
C LYS A 47 13.66 0.01 7.32
N CYS A 48 14.73 0.20 8.09
CA CYS A 48 16.10 -0.04 7.65
C CYS A 48 16.33 -1.50 7.26
N LEU A 49 15.88 -2.45 8.09
CA LEU A 49 15.99 -3.88 7.81
C LEU A 49 15.20 -4.28 6.55
N LEU A 50 13.96 -3.77 6.40
CA LEU A 50 13.15 -3.99 5.21
C LEU A 50 13.84 -3.46 3.96
N SER A 51 14.38 -2.24 4.01
CA SER A 51 15.12 -1.62 2.91
C SER A 51 16.32 -2.46 2.49
N LEU A 52 17.20 -2.81 3.44
CA LEU A 52 18.40 -3.62 3.13
C LEU A 52 18.05 -5.02 2.63
N GLY A 53 17.15 -5.72 3.32
CA GLY A 53 16.77 -7.09 2.97
C GLY A 53 16.07 -7.17 1.61
N SER A 54 15.14 -6.25 1.34
CA SER A 54 14.45 -6.20 0.04
C SER A 54 15.36 -5.76 -1.09
N GLY A 55 16.29 -4.81 -0.86
CA GLY A 55 17.29 -4.41 -1.83
C GLY A 55 18.22 -5.55 -2.24
N ILE A 56 18.81 -6.27 -1.27
CA ILE A 56 19.66 -7.44 -1.54
C ILE A 56 18.87 -8.54 -2.26
N GLY A 57 17.67 -8.85 -1.77
CA GLY A 57 16.83 -9.87 -2.40
C GLY A 57 16.40 -9.51 -3.83
N CYS A 58 16.19 -8.23 -4.13
CA CYS A 58 15.91 -7.75 -5.47
C CYS A 58 17.12 -7.89 -6.41
N LEU A 59 18.35 -7.71 -5.91
CA LEU A 59 19.56 -7.94 -6.70
C LEU A 59 19.78 -9.43 -7.00
N ILE A 60 19.47 -10.30 -6.04
CA ILE A 60 19.56 -11.77 -6.22
C ILE A 60 18.49 -12.27 -7.18
N ASN A 61 17.26 -11.75 -7.08
CA ASN A 61 16.15 -12.15 -7.92
C ASN A 61 15.30 -10.94 -8.35
N PRO A 62 15.58 -10.33 -9.52
CA PRO A 62 14.83 -9.16 -9.99
C PRO A 62 13.39 -9.47 -10.39
N ARG A 63 12.99 -10.75 -10.47
CA ARG A 63 11.59 -11.15 -10.73
C ARG A 63 10.71 -11.00 -9.48
N ARG A 64 11.29 -10.75 -8.31
CA ARG A 64 10.56 -10.46 -7.06
C ARG A 64 10.10 -9.02 -7.02
N ALA A 65 9.02 -8.73 -7.74
CA ALA A 65 8.41 -7.40 -7.81
C ALA A 65 7.94 -6.88 -6.43
N ASP A 66 7.61 -7.79 -5.51
CA ASP A 66 7.33 -7.48 -4.11
C ASP A 66 8.54 -6.87 -3.40
N LEU A 67 9.74 -7.44 -3.59
CA LEU A 67 10.97 -6.92 -2.98
C LEU A 67 11.35 -5.56 -3.59
N LEU A 68 11.27 -5.41 -4.92
CA LEU A 68 11.48 -4.12 -5.57
C LEU A 68 10.51 -3.05 -5.03
N SER A 69 9.24 -3.44 -4.82
CA SER A 69 8.21 -2.57 -4.26
C SER A 69 8.54 -2.15 -2.83
N THR A 70 8.86 -3.11 -1.95
CA THR A 70 9.25 -2.84 -0.56
C THR A 70 10.50 -1.96 -0.49
N PHE A 71 11.51 -2.23 -1.32
CA PHE A 71 12.73 -1.44 -1.36
C PHE A 71 12.46 0.02 -1.74
N GLY A 72 11.66 0.24 -2.80
CA GLY A 72 11.27 1.57 -3.23
C GLY A 72 10.47 2.35 -2.18
N GLU A 73 9.58 1.68 -1.42
CA GLU A 73 8.80 2.34 -0.36
C GLU A 73 9.65 2.75 0.84
N THR A 74 10.61 1.90 1.20
CA THR A 74 11.39 2.06 2.44
C THR A 74 12.65 2.90 2.25
N SER A 75 13.12 3.09 1.01
CA SER A 75 14.30 3.93 0.70
C SER A 75 13.98 5.20 -0.11
N GLY A 76 12.80 5.29 -0.72
CA GLY A 76 12.49 6.31 -1.74
C GLY A 76 11.91 7.63 -1.24
N GLU A 77 11.83 7.87 0.07
CA GLU A 77 11.08 9.02 0.63
C GLU A 77 11.53 10.38 0.06
N LEU A 78 12.84 10.62 -0.07
CA LEU A 78 13.37 11.86 -0.64
C LEU A 78 12.91 12.07 -2.09
N ALA A 79 12.89 11.00 -2.89
CA ALA A 79 12.41 11.06 -4.27
C ALA A 79 10.90 11.33 -4.32
N LEU A 80 10.12 10.69 -3.45
CA LEU A 80 8.68 10.92 -3.34
C LEU A 80 8.37 12.38 -2.96
N ARG A 81 9.07 12.95 -1.98
CA ARG A 81 8.92 14.36 -1.60
C ARG A 81 9.24 15.30 -2.77
N LYS A 82 10.30 15.00 -3.52
CA LYS A 82 10.66 15.78 -4.72
C LYS A 82 9.57 15.70 -5.80
N ILE A 83 9.00 14.52 -6.06
CA ILE A 83 7.91 14.35 -7.02
C ILE A 83 6.64 15.07 -6.54
N PHE A 84 6.31 14.95 -5.25
CA PHE A 84 5.16 15.61 -4.64
C PHE A 84 5.26 17.14 -4.79
N ASN A 85 6.40 17.73 -4.44
CA ASN A 85 6.63 19.17 -4.60
C ASN A 85 6.53 19.61 -6.06
N ARG A 86 7.04 18.81 -7.01
CA ARG A 86 6.87 19.10 -8.44
C ARG A 86 5.40 19.07 -8.87
N LYS A 87 4.61 18.14 -8.33
CA LYS A 87 3.16 18.08 -8.60
C LYS A 87 2.42 19.29 -8.04
N LEU A 88 2.74 19.72 -6.82
CA LEU A 88 2.14 20.93 -6.21
C LEU A 88 2.43 22.22 -7.01
N ASN A 89 3.56 22.25 -7.74
CA ASN A 89 3.96 23.39 -8.55
C ASN A 89 3.42 23.33 -10.00
N HIS A 90 2.53 22.40 -10.32
CA HIS A 90 1.95 22.27 -11.67
C HIS A 90 0.43 22.10 -11.60
N PRO A 91 -0.39 22.84 -12.38
CA PRO A 91 -1.85 22.72 -12.33
C PRO A 91 -2.38 21.28 -12.50
N ASP A 92 -1.85 20.53 -13.47
CA ASP A 92 -2.21 19.12 -13.64
C ASP A 92 -1.71 18.24 -12.49
N GLY A 93 -0.57 18.56 -11.90
CA GLY A 93 -0.03 17.84 -10.76
C GLY A 93 -0.94 17.99 -9.53
N CYS A 94 -1.40 19.22 -9.25
CA CYS A 94 -2.39 19.50 -8.22
C CYS A 94 -3.70 18.76 -8.46
N ARG A 95 -4.19 18.76 -9.71
CA ARG A 95 -5.40 18.01 -10.09
C ARG A 95 -5.24 16.51 -9.82
N ILE A 96 -4.09 15.92 -10.18
CA ILE A 96 -3.78 14.50 -9.93
C ILE A 96 -3.70 14.20 -8.41
N LEU A 97 -3.15 15.11 -7.61
CA LEU A 97 -3.08 14.94 -6.15
C LEU A 97 -4.46 15.05 -5.48
N ARG A 98 -5.34 15.90 -6.00
CA ARG A 98 -6.71 16.08 -5.52
C ARG A 98 -7.62 14.92 -5.92
N ASP A 99 -7.66 14.58 -7.21
CA ASP A 99 -8.63 13.62 -7.76
C ASP A 99 -8.19 12.16 -7.50
N ARG A 100 -6.92 11.96 -7.16
CA ARG A 100 -6.30 10.66 -6.87
C ARG A 100 -6.66 9.51 -7.84
N PRO A 101 -6.62 9.71 -9.18
CA PRO A 101 -6.98 8.65 -10.12
C PRO A 101 -6.03 7.45 -10.02
N THR A 102 -6.60 6.25 -10.09
CA THR A 102 -5.88 4.97 -10.07
C THR A 102 -6.10 4.20 -11.37
N ILE A 103 -5.16 3.31 -11.72
CA ILE A 103 -5.24 2.46 -12.92
C ILE A 103 -5.36 1.02 -12.47
N ARG A 104 -6.57 0.49 -12.52
CA ARG A 104 -6.93 -0.87 -12.10
C ARG A 104 -8.04 -1.42 -12.97
N THR A 105 -8.25 -2.73 -12.92
CA THR A 105 -9.35 -3.36 -13.70
C THR A 105 -10.74 -2.88 -13.28
N ASN A 106 -10.88 -2.41 -12.03
CA ASN A 106 -12.13 -1.84 -11.52
C ASN A 106 -12.29 -0.33 -11.77
N THR A 107 -11.26 0.36 -12.27
CA THR A 107 -11.33 1.79 -12.62
C THR A 107 -11.19 2.07 -14.10
N VAL A 108 -10.66 1.12 -14.87
CA VAL A 108 -10.43 1.25 -16.32
C VAL A 108 -11.05 0.07 -17.05
N ASP A 109 -11.97 0.36 -17.97
CA ASP A 109 -12.56 -0.63 -18.86
C ASP A 109 -11.56 -1.03 -19.97
N LEU A 110 -10.76 -2.07 -19.68
CA LEU A 110 -9.75 -2.59 -20.60
C LEU A 110 -10.37 -3.17 -21.88
N ASP A 111 -11.60 -3.70 -21.83
CA ASP A 111 -12.24 -4.27 -23.02
C ASP A 111 -12.68 -3.19 -23.99
N SER A 112 -13.15 -2.05 -23.49
CA SER A 112 -13.39 -0.86 -24.30
C SER A 112 -12.10 -0.32 -24.90
N LEU A 113 -11.00 -0.26 -24.12
CA LEU A 113 -9.70 0.18 -24.65
C LEU A 113 -9.17 -0.77 -25.75
N ARG A 114 -9.39 -2.08 -25.62
CA ARG A 114 -9.04 -3.06 -26.67
C ARG A 114 -9.80 -2.84 -27.96
N LYS A 115 -11.01 -2.28 -27.93
CA LYS A 115 -11.82 -2.02 -29.13
C LYS A 115 -11.45 -0.71 -29.83
N LEU A 116 -10.63 0.14 -29.23
CA LEU A 116 -10.20 1.40 -29.85
C LEU A 116 -9.39 1.18 -31.14
N PRO A 117 -9.43 2.13 -32.08
CA PRO A 117 -8.63 2.09 -33.30
C PRO A 117 -7.12 1.93 -33.02
N LYS A 118 -6.42 1.28 -33.95
CA LYS A 118 -4.95 1.23 -33.94
C LYS A 118 -4.38 2.66 -33.95
N GLY A 119 -3.31 2.90 -33.19
CA GLY A 119 -2.68 4.21 -33.04
C GLY A 119 -3.18 5.03 -31.85
N THR A 120 -4.29 4.65 -31.22
CA THR A 120 -4.71 5.26 -29.95
C THR A 120 -3.84 4.78 -28.78
N PHE A 121 -3.67 5.64 -27.78
CA PHE A 121 -2.93 5.30 -26.55
C PHE A 121 -3.55 4.09 -25.82
N GLY A 122 -4.88 4.05 -25.68
CA GLY A 122 -5.56 2.94 -25.01
C GLY A 122 -5.39 1.59 -25.73
N LYS A 123 -5.41 1.59 -27.07
CA LYS A 123 -5.15 0.37 -27.85
C LYS A 123 -3.69 -0.08 -27.73
N ALA A 124 -2.74 0.86 -27.67
CA ALA A 124 -1.33 0.55 -27.47
C ALA A 124 -1.08 -0.03 -26.07
N TYR A 125 -1.70 0.57 -25.04
CA TYR A 125 -1.61 0.11 -23.66
C TYR A 125 -2.15 -1.31 -23.48
N THR A 126 -3.37 -1.58 -23.94
CA THR A 126 -3.94 -2.94 -23.86
C THR A 126 -3.16 -3.97 -24.65
N LYS A 127 -2.63 -3.59 -25.83
CA LYS A 127 -1.73 -4.47 -26.60
C LYS A 127 -0.44 -4.80 -25.84
N PHE A 128 0.12 -3.86 -25.08
CA PHE A 128 1.28 -4.12 -24.20
C PHE A 128 0.93 -5.11 -23.09
N LEU A 129 -0.19 -4.88 -22.40
CA LEU A 129 -0.68 -5.78 -21.34
C LEU A 129 -0.90 -7.20 -21.88
N ASP A 130 -1.61 -7.33 -22.99
CA ASP A 130 -1.93 -8.63 -23.60
C ASP A 130 -0.67 -9.35 -24.10
N LYS A 131 0.34 -8.61 -24.61
CA LYS A 131 1.60 -9.19 -25.09
C LYS A 131 2.41 -9.86 -23.97
N TYR A 132 2.45 -9.24 -22.80
CA TYR A 132 3.26 -9.74 -21.67
C TYR A 132 2.44 -10.47 -20.61
N GLY A 133 1.12 -10.57 -20.81
CA GLY A 133 0.21 -11.21 -19.84
C GLY A 133 0.11 -10.43 -18.53
N TYR A 134 0.28 -9.11 -18.57
CA TYR A 134 0.24 -8.27 -17.38
C TYR A 134 -1.16 -7.74 -17.10
N SER A 135 -1.52 -7.70 -15.81
CA SER A 135 -2.64 -6.92 -15.31
C SER A 135 -2.18 -5.63 -14.63
N PRO A 136 -2.89 -4.49 -14.80
CA PRO A 136 -2.64 -3.30 -13.99
C PRO A 136 -2.76 -3.57 -12.48
N ASP A 137 -3.53 -4.60 -12.09
CA ASP A 137 -3.74 -4.95 -10.69
C ASP A 137 -2.51 -5.55 -10.00
N GLU A 138 -1.52 -6.02 -10.77
CA GLU A 138 -0.24 -6.52 -10.26
C GLU A 138 0.61 -5.41 -9.62
N ARG A 139 0.23 -4.13 -9.79
CA ARG A 139 0.84 -3.02 -9.05
C ARG A 139 0.34 -3.05 -7.62
N HIS A 140 1.22 -3.53 -6.74
CA HIS A 140 0.94 -3.63 -5.32
C HIS A 140 0.66 -2.26 -4.72
N TYR A 141 -0.38 -2.22 -3.86
CA TYR A 141 -0.62 -1.09 -2.98
C TYR A 141 0.60 -0.83 -2.09
N VAL A 142 0.78 0.45 -1.76
CA VAL A 142 1.84 0.92 -0.88
C VAL A 142 1.48 0.58 0.56
N ARG A 143 2.46 0.17 1.36
CA ARG A 143 2.25 -0.27 2.75
C ARG A 143 3.21 0.39 3.75
N PHE A 144 4.42 0.76 3.34
CA PHE A 144 5.51 1.18 4.23
C PHE A 144 5.88 2.67 4.13
N VAL A 145 5.12 3.45 3.36
CA VAL A 145 5.23 4.92 3.31
C VAL A 145 4.26 5.50 4.32
N ASP A 146 4.74 6.27 5.29
CA ASP A 146 3.88 6.71 6.40
C ASP A 146 2.93 7.85 6.03
N ASP A 147 3.36 8.76 5.15
CA ASP A 147 2.56 9.89 4.71
C ASP A 147 1.54 9.48 3.63
N PRO A 148 0.22 9.74 3.81
CA PRO A 148 -0.83 9.36 2.84
C PRO A 148 -0.76 10.04 1.48
N ASP A 149 -0.15 11.23 1.38
CA ASP A 149 0.08 11.91 0.10
C ASP A 149 1.26 11.28 -0.63
N LEU A 150 2.35 11.02 0.08
CA LEU A 150 3.52 10.34 -0.49
C LEU A 150 3.21 8.89 -0.87
N SER A 151 2.37 8.20 -0.10
CA SER A 151 1.93 6.84 -0.43
C SER A 151 1.16 6.80 -1.75
N TYR A 152 0.29 7.79 -1.99
CA TYR A 152 -0.38 7.93 -3.28
C TYR A 152 0.58 8.34 -4.40
N VAL A 153 1.56 9.22 -4.14
CA VAL A 153 2.58 9.54 -5.14
C VAL A 153 3.37 8.29 -5.55
N MET A 154 3.72 7.44 -4.59
CA MET A 154 4.40 6.17 -4.85
C MET A 154 3.52 5.19 -5.64
N LEU A 155 2.25 5.03 -5.25
CA LEU A 155 1.30 4.20 -6.00
C LEU A 155 1.16 4.69 -7.44
N ARG A 156 0.92 6.00 -7.61
CA ARG A 156 0.75 6.60 -8.93
C ARG A 156 2.00 6.44 -9.79
N TYR A 157 3.19 6.57 -9.19
CA TYR A 157 4.45 6.30 -9.89
C TYR A 157 4.49 4.87 -10.43
N ARG A 158 4.16 3.85 -9.61
CA ARG A 158 4.12 2.45 -10.04
C ARG A 158 3.16 2.20 -11.20
N GLU A 159 1.95 2.74 -11.09
CA GLU A 159 0.89 2.54 -12.10
C GLU A 159 1.28 3.10 -13.47
N ILE A 160 1.95 4.26 -13.51
CA ILE A 160 2.26 4.94 -14.77
C ILE A 160 3.65 4.66 -15.30
N HIS A 161 4.53 3.99 -14.54
CA HIS A 161 5.96 3.96 -14.91
C HIS A 161 6.20 3.33 -16.30
N ASP A 162 5.43 2.29 -16.67
CA ASP A 162 5.51 1.68 -18.01
C ASP A 162 5.01 2.62 -19.11
N LEU A 163 4.02 3.46 -18.78
CA LEU A 163 3.42 4.41 -19.71
C LEU A 163 4.38 5.55 -20.07
N VAL A 164 5.40 5.77 -19.25
CA VAL A 164 6.39 6.85 -19.42
C VAL A 164 7.77 6.33 -19.84
N HIS A 165 7.89 5.05 -20.20
CA HIS A 165 9.05 4.56 -20.92
C HIS A 165 8.99 5.08 -22.36
N THR A 166 9.86 6.06 -22.65
CA THR A 166 10.16 6.55 -24.01
C THR A 166 11.29 5.76 -24.63
#